data_AF-A0A6N6WSL6-F1
#
_entry.id   AF-A0A6N6WSL6-F1
#
_cell.length_a   1.000
_cell.length_b   1.000
_cell.length_c   1.000
_cell.angle_alpha   90.00
_cell.angle_beta   90.00
_cell.angle_gamma   90.00
#
_symmetry.space_group_name_H-M   'P 1'
#
loop_
_entity.id
_entity.type
_entity.pdbx_description
1 polymer ?
#
loop_
_entity_poly.entity_id
_entity_poly.type
_entity_poly.pdbx_seq_one_letter_code
_entity_poly.pdbx_strand_id
1 'polypeptide(L)' 'MTVIPGETLAELNALSGPAVSLVVFSSGYRPRRGDRVVYDGQHWTVTRHERFNGKPMIFIE' A
#
# COMPACT_ATOMS: atom_id res chain seq x y z
N MET A 1 -14.64 5.27 -28.71
CA MET A 1 -14.58 4.51 -27.45
C MET A 1 -13.14 4.03 -27.30
N THR A 2 -12.39 4.60 -26.36
CA THR A 2 -10.97 4.26 -26.16
C THR A 2 -10.89 3.18 -25.10
N VAL A 3 -10.36 2.01 -25.45
CA VAL A 3 -10.11 0.90 -24.54
C VAL A 3 -8.60 0.86 -24.31
N ILE A 4 -8.17 0.95 -23.05
CA ILE A 4 -6.76 0.83 -22.68
C ILE A 4 -6.51 -0.59 -22.17
N PRO A 5 -5.49 -1.30 -22.69
CA PRO A 5 -5.11 -2.62 -22.20
C PRO A 5 -4.75 -2.63 -20.71
N GLY A 6 -5.08 -3.71 -20.01
CA GLY A 6 -4.82 -3.83 -18.57
C GLY A 6 -3.32 -3.79 -18.20
N GLU A 7 -2.45 -4.18 -19.13
CA GLU A 7 -0.99 -4.11 -18.98
C GLU A 7 -0.50 -2.66 -18.85
N THR A 8 -1.12 -1.71 -19.56
CA THR A 8 -0.78 -0.27 -19.47
C THR A 8 -1.15 0.32 -18.11
N LEU A 9 -2.17 -0.22 -17.45
CA LEU A 9 -2.57 0.14 -16.07
C LEU A 9 -1.58 -0.40 -15.02
N ALA A 10 -1.02 -1.59 -15.24
CA ALA A 10 -0.01 -2.18 -14.37
C ALA A 10 1.31 -1.39 -14.43
N GLU A 11 1.71 -0.95 -15.62
CA GLU A 11 2.88 -0.09 -15.82
C GLU A 11 2.69 1.30 -15.18
N LEU A 12 1.49 1.90 -15.30
CA LEU A 12 1.16 3.16 -14.61
C LEU A 12 1.17 3.02 -13.08
N ASN A 13 0.76 1.87 -12.54
CA ASN A 13 0.91 1.58 -11.11
C ASN A 13 2.38 1.41 -10.71
N ALA A 14 3.21 0.81 -11.56
CA ALA A 14 4.66 0.64 -11.31
C ALA A 14 5.45 1.96 -11.36
N LEU A 15 4.90 3.01 -11.97
CA LEU A 15 5.46 4.36 -11.99
C LEU A 15 5.31 5.13 -10.65
N SER A 16 4.52 4.62 -9.69
CA SER A 16 4.33 5.24 -8.38
C SER A 16 5.39 4.78 -7.36
N GLY A 17 6.66 5.13 -7.59
CA GLY A 17 7.76 4.98 -6.62
C GLY A 17 7.99 3.55 -6.07
N PRO A 18 9.00 3.35 -5.20
CA PRO A 18 9.13 2.10 -4.47
C PRO A 18 8.02 2.03 -3.41
N ALA A 19 6.91 1.36 -3.72
CA ALA A 19 5.86 1.11 -2.75
C ALA A 19 6.40 0.24 -1.59
N VAL A 20 6.63 0.85 -0.42
CA VAL A 20 7.08 0.13 0.78
C VAL A 20 5.88 -0.64 1.32
N SER A 21 6.04 -1.95 1.50
CA SER A 21 4.97 -2.81 2.01
C SER A 21 5.34 -3.44 3.35
N LEU A 22 4.42 -3.37 4.31
CA LEU A 22 4.65 -3.82 5.69
C LEU A 22 3.52 -4.76 6.13
N VAL A 23 3.87 -5.88 6.77
CA VAL A 23 2.90 -6.76 7.44
C VAL A 23 2.82 -6.39 8.91
N VAL A 24 1.61 -6.08 9.39
CA VAL A 24 1.39 -5.60 10.76
C VAL A 24 1.04 -6.78 11.68
N PHE A 25 1.82 -6.93 12.75
CA PHE A 25 1.63 -7.98 13.76
C PHE A 25 0.83 -7.52 14.98
N SER A 26 0.67 -6.21 15.16
CA SER A 26 -0.11 -5.62 16.26
C SER A 26 -1.56 -6.09 16.22
N SER A 27 -2.03 -6.67 17.33
CA SER A 27 -3.42 -7.08 17.46
C SER A 27 -4.35 -5.87 17.43
N GLY A 28 -5.50 -6.00 16.77
CA GLY A 28 -6.52 -4.96 16.71
C GLY A 28 -6.23 -3.79 15.76
N TYR A 29 -5.05 -3.70 15.16
CA TYR A 29 -4.79 -2.70 14.12
C TYR A 29 -5.70 -2.93 12.90
N ARG A 30 -6.41 -1.88 12.50
CA ARG A 30 -7.30 -1.87 11.33
C ARG A 30 -6.85 -0.74 10.41
N PRO A 31 -6.03 -1.04 9.39
CA PRO A 31 -5.48 0.00 8.54
C PRO A 31 -6.58 0.71 7.76
N ARG A 32 -6.36 2.00 7.53
CA ARG A 32 -7.15 2.84 6.63
C ARG A 32 -6.22 3.61 5.71
N ARG A 33 -6.69 3.85 4.49
CA ARG A 33 -6.00 4.78 3.60
C ARG A 33 -5.95 6.17 4.27
N GLY A 34 -4.77 6.78 4.28
CA GLY A 34 -4.50 8.06 4.95
C GLY A 34 -3.94 7.93 6.37
N ASP A 35 -3.84 6.73 6.93
CA ASP A 35 -3.18 6.54 8.23
C ASP A 35 -1.72 6.99 8.15
N ARG A 36 -1.26 7.71 9.17
CA ARG A 36 0.15 8.10 9.31
C ARG A 36 0.92 6.97 9.98
N VAL A 37 2.06 6.61 9.39
CA VAL A 37 2.93 5.55 9.87
C VAL A 37 4.33 6.10 10.10
N VAL A 38 4.95 5.75 11.21
CA VAL A 38 6.39 5.99 11.40
C VAL A 38 7.11 4.67 11.14
N TYR A 39 7.97 4.65 10.14
CA TYR A 39 8.75 3.48 9.75
C TYR A 39 10.15 3.94 9.32
N ASP A 40 11.17 3.25 9.82
CA ASP A 40 12.60 3.60 9.62
C ASP A 40 12.94 5.06 9.99
N GLY A 41 12.31 5.59 11.04
CA GLY A 41 12.48 6.97 11.49
C GLY A 41 11.82 8.04 10.62
N GLN A 42 11.15 7.65 9.52
CA GLN A 42 10.46 8.56 8.61
C GLN A 42 8.93 8.45 8.76
N HIS A 43 8.24 9.55 8.43
CA HIS A 43 6.78 9.60 8.36
C HIS A 43 6.30 9.22 6.95
N TRP A 44 5.29 8.35 6.92
CA TRP A 44 4.68 7.83 5.70
C TRP A 44 3.16 7.87 5.79
N THR A 45 2.49 7.71 4.64
CA THR A 45 1.04 7.61 4.57
C THR A 45 0.62 6.27 3.97
N VAL A 46 -0.36 5.60 4.59
CA VAL A 46 -0.95 4.39 4.01
C VAL A 46 -1.74 4.75 2.75
N THR A 47 -1.32 4.25 1.59
CA THR A 47 -2.01 4.47 0.30
C THR A 47 -2.96 3.32 -0.04
N ARG A 48 -2.60 2.10 0.37
CA ARG A 48 -3.40 0.88 0.17
C ARG A 48 -3.24 -0.07 1.36
N HIS A 49 -4.23 -0.93 1.59
CA HIS A 49 -4.12 -2.02 2.55
C HIS A 49 -4.81 -3.29 2.04
N GLU A 50 -4.24 -4.44 2.37
CA GLU A 50 -4.68 -5.78 1.97
C GLU A 50 -4.52 -6.76 3.15
N ARG A 51 -4.78 -8.05 2.91
CA ARG A 51 -4.48 -9.10 3.89
C ARG A 51 -3.41 -10.04 3.38
N PHE A 52 -2.45 -10.34 4.24
CA PHE A 52 -1.41 -11.34 4.02
C PHE A 52 -1.47 -12.37 5.15
N ASN A 53 -1.80 -13.63 4.82
CA ASN A 53 -2.02 -14.71 5.80
C ASN A 53 -2.97 -14.30 6.95
N GLY A 54 -4.05 -13.60 6.62
CA GLY A 54 -5.04 -13.10 7.56
C GLY A 54 -4.63 -11.87 8.37
N LYS A 55 -3.36 -11.45 8.33
CA LYS A 55 -2.84 -10.24 8.96
C LYS A 55 -2.96 -9.03 8.04
N PRO A 56 -3.11 -7.81 8.59
CA PRO A 56 -3.09 -6.60 7.78
C PRO A 56 -1.73 -6.41 7.10
N MET A 57 -1.76 -6.10 5.80
CA MET A 57 -0.61 -5.63 5.04
C MET A 57 -0.92 -4.22 4.55
N ILE A 58 0.01 -3.28 4.74
CA ILE A 58 -0.14 -1.89 4.34
C ILE A 58 0.92 -1.53 3.31
N PHE A 59 0.55 -0.66 2.38
CA PHE A 59 1.45 -0.03 1.42
C PHE A 59 1.57 1.44 1.82
N ILE A 60 2.79 1.94 1.94
CA ILE A 60 3.09 3.29 2.39
C ILE A 60 3.96 4.03 1.37
N GLU A 61 3.68 5.32 1.24
CA GLU A 61 4.37 6.29 0.38
C GLU A 61 4.56 7.63 1.12
#